data_AF-A0A1I3AYY8-F1
#
_entry.id   AF-A0A1I3AYY8-F1
#
_cell.length_a   1.000
_cell.length_b   1.000
_cell.length_c   1.000
_cell.angle_alpha   90.00
_cell.angle_beta   90.00
_cell.angle_gamma   90.00
#
_symmetry.space_group_name_H-M   'P 1'
#
loop_
_entity.id
_entity.type
_entity.pdbx_description
1 polymer ?
#
loop_
_entity_poly.entity_id
_entity_poly.type
_entity_poly.pdbx_seq_one_letter_code
_entity_poly.pdbx_strand_id
1 'polypeptide(L)'
;MKSMLGNSNMIKKVLRWLSKVAPGVYHVSPECLGNSKHSIDEMRKFSREPAFLRENIHTVLETIFYVRASFFRPKIGDIRIDQPPIIWHYNVTGPEAIIANEGNCGALSSLFNYLLKGKYKEVGFVACSDEEGGHVFNYVKHDNKYYFIDLLNYLYGSKAMEHSSTMIYEATSLEAYATYYQQRSEKKIKLMVSYQSDHVLPMGRKKNEPIMYFPVKSSINILLETPEGGIVARFHDEKTERFFVKKG
;
A
#
# COMPACT_ATOMS: atom_id res chain seq x y z
N MET A 1 9.90 -4.90 47.29
CA MET A 1 9.17 -4.68 46.02
C MET A 1 9.79 -5.50 44.91
N LYS A 2 9.37 -6.77 44.74
CA LYS A 2 9.70 -7.63 43.60
C LYS A 2 8.38 -8.19 43.08
N SER A 3 7.76 -7.59 42.06
CA SER A 3 6.78 -8.29 41.19
C SER A 3 6.21 -7.49 39.99
N MET A 4 6.65 -6.27 39.65
CA MET A 4 6.09 -5.59 38.46
C MET A 4 6.77 -5.96 37.13
N LEU A 5 8.01 -6.46 37.14
CA LEU A 5 8.77 -6.77 35.91
C LEU A 5 8.37 -8.11 35.26
N GLY A 6 7.90 -9.09 36.04
CA GLY A 6 7.48 -10.40 35.53
C GLY A 6 6.15 -10.37 34.76
N ASN A 7 5.27 -9.42 35.10
CA ASN A 7 3.93 -9.35 34.54
C ASN A 7 3.93 -8.73 33.13
N SER A 8 4.80 -7.74 32.86
CA SER A 8 4.87 -7.06 31.57
C SER A 8 5.32 -7.99 30.43
N ASN A 9 6.31 -8.87 30.67
CA ASN A 9 6.79 -9.78 29.64
C ASN A 9 5.76 -10.88 29.31
N MET A 10 5.02 -11.35 30.32
CA MET A 10 3.93 -12.30 30.13
C MET A 10 2.78 -11.66 29.33
N ILE A 11 2.36 -10.45 29.68
CA ILE A 11 1.33 -9.70 28.94
C ILE A 11 1.74 -9.50 27.48
N LYS A 12 2.99 -9.08 27.21
CA LYS A 12 3.51 -8.94 25.84
C LYS A 12 3.46 -10.25 25.05
N LYS A 13 3.82 -11.38 25.67
CA LYS A 13 3.74 -12.70 25.03
C LYS A 13 2.30 -13.11 24.72
N VAL A 14 1.36 -12.86 25.65
CA VAL A 14 -0.07 -13.14 25.45
C VAL A 14 -0.64 -12.27 24.33
N LEU A 15 -0.39 -10.95 24.36
CA LEU A 15 -0.81 -10.04 23.28
C LEU A 15 -0.23 -10.46 21.93
N ARG A 16 1.05 -10.84 21.89
CA ARG A 16 1.68 -11.33 20.67
C ARG A 16 1.02 -12.61 20.15
N TRP A 17 0.67 -13.53 21.05
CA TRP A 17 -0.04 -14.75 20.69
C TRP A 17 -1.45 -14.45 20.16
N LEU A 18 -2.21 -13.61 20.85
CA LEU A 18 -3.56 -13.18 20.43
C LEU A 18 -3.56 -12.43 19.09
N SER A 19 -2.48 -11.70 18.79
CA SER A 19 -2.34 -10.97 17.53
C SER A 19 -2.01 -11.84 16.31
N LYS A 20 -1.61 -13.10 16.51
CA LYS A 20 -1.14 -13.98 15.43
C LYS A 20 -2.32 -14.42 14.56
N VAL A 21 -2.22 -14.19 13.24
CA VAL A 21 -3.25 -14.58 12.27
C VAL A 21 -2.80 -15.66 11.29
N ALA A 22 -1.49 -15.83 11.12
CA ALA A 22 -0.88 -16.92 10.36
C ALA A 22 0.57 -17.14 10.82
N PRO A 23 1.25 -18.21 10.39
CA PRO A 23 2.69 -18.37 10.63
C PRO A 23 3.47 -17.14 10.17
N GLY A 24 4.13 -16.46 11.11
CA GLY A 24 4.92 -15.27 10.83
C GLY A 24 4.12 -13.99 10.60
N VAL A 25 2.79 -13.99 10.68
CA VAL A 25 1.93 -12.82 10.40
C VAL A 25 1.05 -12.46 11.61
N TYR A 26 1.00 -11.17 11.94
CA TYR A 26 0.36 -10.65 13.14
C TYR A 26 -0.41 -9.35 12.83
N HIS A 27 -1.59 -9.17 13.42
CA HIS A 27 -2.25 -7.87 13.46
C HIS A 27 -1.53 -6.96 14.46
N VAL A 28 -1.14 -5.75 14.05
CA VAL A 28 -0.50 -4.77 14.92
C VAL A 28 -1.08 -3.38 14.73
N SER A 29 -0.85 -2.54 15.73
CA SER A 29 -1.24 -1.13 15.69
C SER A 29 -0.21 -0.31 14.90
N PRO A 30 -0.60 0.76 14.18
CA PRO A 30 0.35 1.64 13.49
C PRO A 30 1.42 2.26 14.41
N GLU A 31 1.13 2.41 15.70
CA GLU A 31 2.04 2.90 16.74
C GLU A 31 3.32 2.05 16.86
N CYS A 32 3.28 0.78 16.42
CA CYS A 32 4.48 -0.05 16.32
C CYS A 32 5.54 0.51 15.35
N LEU A 33 5.15 1.44 14.46
CA LEU A 33 6.02 2.13 13.52
C LEU A 33 6.30 3.60 13.90
N GLY A 34 6.07 3.94 15.17
CA GLY A 34 6.25 5.29 15.71
C GLY A 34 4.92 5.94 16.07
N ASN A 35 4.98 6.75 17.14
CA ASN A 35 3.84 7.54 17.60
C ASN A 35 3.71 8.85 16.82
N SER A 36 2.48 9.36 16.74
CA SER A 36 2.22 10.68 16.18
C SER A 36 2.67 11.79 17.12
N LYS A 37 3.27 12.85 16.57
CA LYS A 37 3.51 14.12 17.27
C LYS A 37 2.34 15.08 17.15
N HIS A 38 1.37 14.75 16.32
CA HIS A 38 0.23 15.61 15.99
C HIS A 38 -1.10 14.90 16.26
N SER A 39 -2.06 15.66 16.75
CA SER A 39 -3.47 15.26 16.77
C SER A 39 -4.10 15.39 15.38
N ILE A 40 -5.21 14.69 15.16
CA ILE A 40 -6.01 14.83 13.93
C ILE A 40 -6.47 16.29 13.75
N ASP A 41 -6.81 16.99 14.83
CA ASP A 41 -7.30 18.38 14.77
C ASP A 41 -6.20 19.38 14.39
N GLU A 42 -4.95 19.13 14.77
CA GLU A 42 -3.80 19.91 14.29
C GLU A 42 -3.55 19.66 12.80
N MET A 43 -3.62 18.40 12.36
CA MET A 43 -3.41 18.04 10.96
C MET A 43 -4.47 18.60 10.01
N ARG A 44 -5.70 18.84 10.49
CA ARG A 44 -6.72 19.55 9.68
C ARG A 44 -6.29 20.95 9.26
N LYS A 45 -5.36 21.56 9.99
CA LYS A 45 -4.83 22.91 9.74
C LYS A 45 -3.54 22.89 8.90
N PHE A 46 -3.04 21.71 8.54
CA PHE A 46 -1.82 21.61 7.74
C PHE A 46 -2.04 22.21 6.35
N SER A 47 -0.98 22.83 5.82
CA SER A 47 -0.96 23.22 4.42
C SER A 47 -1.13 21.99 3.53
N ARG A 48 -1.83 22.14 2.40
CA ARG A 48 -2.00 21.08 1.39
C ARG A 48 -0.84 21.03 0.40
N GLU A 49 0.20 21.82 0.62
CA GLU A 49 1.42 21.78 -0.19
C GLU A 49 2.16 20.43 0.03
N PRO A 50 2.44 19.65 -1.02
CA PRO A 50 3.11 18.35 -0.88
C PRO A 50 4.44 18.41 -0.12
N ALA A 51 5.27 19.43 -0.40
CA ALA A 51 6.55 19.60 0.27
C ALA A 51 6.39 19.83 1.79
N PHE A 52 5.45 20.70 2.18
CA PHE A 52 5.13 20.94 3.59
C PHE A 52 4.71 19.64 4.29
N LEU A 53 3.81 18.87 3.68
CA LEU A 53 3.34 17.62 4.27
C LEU A 53 4.47 16.60 4.39
N ARG A 54 5.33 16.49 3.37
CA ARG A 54 6.49 15.61 3.41
C ARG A 54 7.50 16.02 4.49
N GLU A 55 7.61 17.29 4.84
CA GLU A 55 8.47 17.73 5.94
C GLU A 55 7.86 17.51 7.32
N ASN A 56 6.53 17.49 7.44
CA ASN A 56 5.86 17.48 8.75
C ASN A 56 5.24 16.13 9.14
N ILE A 57 4.91 15.25 8.20
CA ILE A 57 4.32 13.92 8.48
C ILE A 57 5.43 12.88 8.54
N HIS A 58 5.77 12.32 9.71
CA HIS A 58 6.95 11.47 9.87
C HIS A 58 6.66 9.97 9.97
N THR A 59 5.45 9.61 10.39
CA THR A 59 5.08 8.23 10.71
C THR A 59 3.91 7.71 9.88
N VAL A 60 3.76 6.38 9.85
CA VAL A 60 2.57 5.71 9.29
C VAL A 60 1.29 6.20 9.95
N LEU A 61 1.30 6.33 11.29
CA LEU A 61 0.13 6.82 12.03
C LEU A 61 -0.24 8.26 11.63
N GLU A 62 0.75 9.14 11.49
CA GLU A 62 0.55 10.50 11.02
C GLU A 62 0.01 10.56 9.59
N THR A 63 0.41 9.63 8.74
CA THR A 63 -0.12 9.53 7.36
C THR A 63 -1.59 9.12 7.37
N ILE A 64 -1.96 8.15 8.20
CA ILE A 64 -3.36 7.74 8.40
C ILE A 64 -4.19 8.91 8.94
N PHE A 65 -3.67 9.62 9.94
CA PHE A 65 -4.34 10.80 10.51
C PHE A 65 -4.52 11.88 9.46
N TYR A 66 -3.51 12.18 8.65
CA TYR A 66 -3.60 13.17 7.59
C TYR A 66 -4.69 12.82 6.58
N VAL A 67 -4.72 11.58 6.07
CA VAL A 67 -5.73 11.14 5.09
C VAL A 67 -7.15 11.30 5.64
N ARG A 68 -7.34 11.02 6.93
CA ARG A 68 -8.63 11.24 7.61
C ARG A 68 -8.93 12.72 7.84
N ALA A 69 -7.92 13.50 8.25
CA ALA A 69 -8.05 14.93 8.53
C ALA A 69 -8.31 15.75 7.26
N SER A 70 -7.77 15.34 6.12
CA SER A 70 -7.93 16.02 4.84
C SER A 70 -9.28 15.73 4.17
N PHE A 71 -10.07 14.80 4.72
CA PHE A 71 -11.30 14.29 4.11
C PHE A 71 -11.05 13.80 2.67
N PHE A 72 -9.96 13.05 2.47
CA PHE A 72 -9.59 12.53 1.17
C PHE A 72 -10.73 11.69 0.56
N ARG A 73 -11.08 11.94 -0.70
CA ARG A 73 -12.26 11.33 -1.32
C ARG A 73 -11.89 10.10 -2.16
N PRO A 74 -12.54 8.95 -1.97
CA PRO A 74 -12.33 7.81 -2.85
C PRO A 74 -12.81 8.14 -4.27
N LYS A 75 -11.97 7.82 -5.26
CA LYS A 75 -12.28 7.96 -6.69
C LYS A 75 -11.92 6.67 -7.41
N ILE A 76 -12.80 6.22 -8.30
CA ILE A 76 -12.59 4.98 -9.07
C ILE A 76 -11.89 5.33 -10.38
N GLY A 77 -11.07 4.40 -10.87
CA GLY A 77 -10.44 4.47 -12.18
C GLY A 77 -8.98 4.86 -12.13
N ASP A 78 -8.31 4.60 -13.23
CA ASP A 78 -6.90 4.88 -13.52
C ASP A 78 -6.78 5.69 -14.82
N ILE A 79 -5.60 6.25 -15.04
CA ILE A 79 -5.27 6.89 -16.31
C ILE A 79 -4.88 5.76 -17.29
N ARG A 80 -5.62 5.60 -18.38
CA ARG A 80 -5.40 4.53 -19.36
C ARG A 80 -4.74 5.08 -20.61
N ILE A 81 -3.65 4.45 -21.03
CA ILE A 81 -2.99 4.73 -22.31
C ILE A 81 -3.03 3.45 -23.14
N ASP A 82 -3.70 3.50 -24.28
CA ASP A 82 -3.76 2.37 -25.22
C ASP A 82 -2.47 2.34 -26.05
N GLN A 83 -1.72 1.26 -25.92
CA GLN A 83 -0.52 0.96 -26.71
C GLN A 83 -0.62 -0.47 -27.22
N PRO A 84 -1.42 -0.72 -28.28
CA PRO A 84 -1.73 -2.07 -28.72
C PRO A 84 -0.47 -2.95 -28.85
N PRO A 85 -0.49 -4.17 -28.28
CA PRO A 85 -1.66 -4.87 -27.75
C PRO A 85 -1.99 -4.58 -26.27
N ILE A 86 -1.25 -3.69 -25.58
CA ILE A 86 -1.34 -3.47 -24.14
C ILE A 86 -2.07 -2.15 -23.83
N ILE A 87 -2.99 -2.20 -22.87
CA ILE A 87 -3.52 -1.00 -22.22
C ILE A 87 -2.73 -0.80 -20.94
N TRP A 88 -2.03 0.33 -20.83
CA TRP A 88 -1.27 0.70 -19.64
C TRP A 88 -2.14 1.50 -18.67
N HIS A 89 -2.14 1.08 -17.42
CA HIS A 89 -2.85 1.72 -16.33
C HIS A 89 -1.86 2.49 -15.46
N TYR A 90 -1.96 3.81 -15.49
CA TYR A 90 -1.15 4.72 -14.68
C TYR A 90 -1.95 5.25 -13.51
N ASN A 91 -1.22 5.52 -12.43
CA ASN A 91 -1.74 6.23 -11.28
C ASN A 91 -1.05 7.59 -11.16
N VAL A 92 -1.73 8.51 -10.49
CA VAL A 92 -1.15 9.79 -10.12
C VAL A 92 0.00 9.60 -9.13
N THR A 93 0.94 10.53 -9.16
CA THR A 93 2.04 10.63 -8.19
C THR A 93 1.54 11.05 -6.81
N GLY A 94 2.38 10.91 -5.78
CA GLY A 94 2.03 11.34 -4.43
C GLY A 94 1.65 12.83 -4.33
N PRO A 95 2.45 13.76 -4.88
CA PRO A 95 2.09 15.17 -4.93
C PRO A 95 0.77 15.45 -5.65
N GLU A 96 0.53 14.81 -6.79
CA GLU A 96 -0.73 14.97 -7.53
C GLU A 96 -1.93 14.45 -6.72
N ALA A 97 -1.78 13.32 -6.02
CA ALA A 97 -2.81 12.78 -5.14
C ALA A 97 -3.11 13.73 -3.97
N ILE A 98 -2.10 14.34 -3.36
CA ILE A 98 -2.24 15.34 -2.29
C ILE A 98 -3.02 16.56 -2.80
N ILE A 99 -2.62 17.11 -3.95
CA ILE A 99 -3.24 18.31 -4.54
C ILE A 99 -4.70 18.03 -4.92
N ALA A 100 -4.96 16.86 -5.53
CA ALA A 100 -6.32 16.46 -5.91
C ALA A 100 -7.21 16.18 -4.67
N ASN A 101 -6.61 15.68 -3.59
CA ASN A 101 -7.30 15.21 -2.38
C ASN A 101 -8.43 14.21 -2.68
N GLU A 102 -8.26 13.45 -3.75
CA GLU A 102 -9.12 12.36 -4.18
C GLU A 102 -8.32 11.31 -4.94
N GLY A 103 -8.77 10.06 -4.94
CA GLY A 103 -8.04 8.99 -5.61
C GLY A 103 -8.45 7.58 -5.27
N ASN A 104 -7.83 6.63 -5.98
CA ASN A 104 -8.00 5.19 -5.82
C ASN A 104 -6.87 4.59 -4.94
N CYS A 105 -6.76 3.26 -4.93
CA CYS A 105 -5.67 2.54 -4.25
C CYS A 105 -4.27 3.01 -4.68
N GLY A 106 -4.07 3.29 -5.97
CA GLY A 106 -2.79 3.74 -6.50
C GLY A 106 -2.44 5.18 -6.08
N ALA A 107 -3.41 6.09 -6.08
CA ALA A 107 -3.21 7.47 -5.61
C ALA A 107 -2.81 7.51 -4.13
N LEU A 108 -3.52 6.77 -3.27
CA LEU A 108 -3.18 6.65 -1.86
C LEU A 108 -1.82 5.99 -1.66
N SER A 109 -1.51 4.95 -2.44
CA SER A 109 -0.22 4.26 -2.33
C SER A 109 0.96 5.15 -2.73
N SER A 110 0.79 5.96 -3.78
CA SER A 110 1.76 6.97 -4.20
C SER A 110 1.90 8.08 -3.17
N LEU A 111 0.80 8.55 -2.56
CA LEU A 111 0.80 9.53 -1.48
C LEU A 111 1.58 9.00 -0.26
N PHE A 112 1.27 7.78 0.18
CA PHE A 112 1.94 7.14 1.31
C PHE A 112 3.45 7.02 1.07
N ASN A 113 3.83 6.52 -0.11
CA ASN A 113 5.24 6.41 -0.47
C ASN A 113 5.92 7.78 -0.46
N TYR A 114 5.33 8.80 -1.10
CA TYR A 114 5.91 10.14 -1.15
C TYR A 114 6.14 10.75 0.24
N LEU A 115 5.17 10.62 1.14
CA LEU A 115 5.28 11.18 2.50
C LEU A 115 6.32 10.45 3.35
N LEU A 116 6.47 9.13 3.19
CA LEU A 116 7.31 8.32 4.08
C LEU A 116 8.64 7.89 3.47
N LYS A 117 8.89 8.18 2.19
CA LYS A 117 10.15 7.87 1.52
C LYS A 117 11.33 8.51 2.24
N GLY A 118 12.27 7.67 2.69
CA GLY A 118 13.46 8.06 3.45
C GLY A 118 13.27 8.10 4.96
N LYS A 119 12.07 7.79 5.48
CA LYS A 119 11.75 7.79 6.94
C LYS A 119 11.80 6.41 7.58
N TYR A 120 11.80 5.38 6.75
CA TYR A 120 11.97 3.99 7.13
C TYR A 120 13.05 3.34 6.26
N LYS A 121 13.54 2.16 6.67
CA LYS A 121 14.60 1.44 5.94
C LYS A 121 14.17 1.16 4.50
N GLU A 122 12.94 0.68 4.32
CA GLU A 122 12.32 0.51 3.01
C GLU A 122 10.86 0.94 3.11
N VAL A 123 10.38 1.67 2.10
CA VAL A 123 8.96 1.92 1.85
C VAL A 123 8.71 1.49 0.42
N GLY A 124 7.78 0.56 0.24
CA GLY A 124 7.51 -0.04 -1.06
C GLY A 124 6.04 -0.24 -1.32
N PHE A 125 5.79 -0.93 -2.42
CA PHE A 125 4.47 -1.27 -2.93
C PHE A 125 4.32 -2.79 -2.93
N VAL A 126 3.09 -3.23 -2.72
CA VAL A 126 2.63 -4.57 -3.08
C VAL A 126 1.53 -4.38 -4.10
N ALA A 127 1.71 -4.95 -5.29
CA ALA A 127 0.68 -5.00 -6.31
C ALA A 127 0.21 -6.45 -6.46
N CYS A 128 -1.10 -6.65 -6.46
CA CYS A 128 -1.71 -7.96 -6.66
C CYS A 128 -2.82 -7.90 -7.71
N SER A 129 -3.08 -9.04 -8.34
CA SER A 129 -4.17 -9.20 -9.28
C SER A 129 -4.85 -10.54 -9.11
N ASP A 130 -6.15 -10.52 -9.33
CA ASP A 130 -6.99 -11.67 -9.59
C ASP A 130 -7.45 -11.63 -11.06
N GLU A 131 -8.48 -12.41 -11.39
CA GLU A 131 -9.07 -12.50 -12.74
C GLU A 131 -9.91 -11.26 -13.12
N GLU A 132 -10.39 -10.49 -12.14
CA GLU A 132 -11.31 -9.36 -12.34
C GLU A 132 -10.60 -8.01 -12.25
N GLY A 133 -9.58 -7.90 -11.43
CA GLY A 133 -9.06 -6.62 -10.97
C GLY A 133 -7.68 -6.70 -10.34
N GLY A 134 -7.12 -5.52 -10.11
CA GLY A 134 -5.83 -5.36 -9.45
C GLY A 134 -6.00 -4.49 -8.21
N HIS A 135 -5.10 -4.66 -7.25
CA HIS A 135 -5.01 -3.81 -6.07
C HIS A 135 -3.55 -3.47 -5.80
N VAL A 136 -3.31 -2.29 -5.25
CA VAL A 136 -1.98 -1.86 -4.83
C VAL A 136 -2.08 -1.19 -3.47
N PHE A 137 -1.16 -1.54 -2.60
CA PHE A 137 -1.02 -0.98 -1.26
C PHE A 137 0.47 -0.96 -0.88
N ASN A 138 0.80 -0.51 0.32
CA ASN A 138 2.18 -0.31 0.72
C ASN A 138 2.69 -1.35 1.71
N TYR A 139 4.02 -1.47 1.75
CA TYR A 139 4.70 -2.01 2.90
C TYR A 139 5.79 -1.05 3.40
N VAL A 140 6.14 -1.20 4.67
CA VAL A 140 7.26 -0.55 5.34
C VAL A 140 8.15 -1.62 5.95
N LYS A 141 9.47 -1.49 5.80
CA LYS A 141 10.43 -2.32 6.53
C LYS A 141 11.02 -1.53 7.69
N HIS A 142 10.87 -2.08 8.89
CA HIS A 142 11.38 -1.51 10.14
C HIS A 142 11.82 -2.64 11.06
N ASP A 143 12.97 -2.50 11.72
CA ASP A 143 13.52 -3.50 12.65
C ASP A 143 13.51 -4.96 12.13
N ASN A 144 13.92 -5.12 10.86
CA ASN A 144 13.96 -6.41 10.13
C ASN A 144 12.60 -7.11 9.99
N LYS A 145 11.51 -6.36 10.10
CA LYS A 145 10.15 -6.85 9.82
C LYS A 145 9.48 -6.03 8.75
N TYR A 146 8.45 -6.61 8.16
CA TYR A 146 7.63 -5.99 7.13
C TYR A 146 6.27 -5.65 7.70
N TYR A 147 5.80 -4.45 7.42
CA TYR A 147 4.50 -3.96 7.85
C TYR A 147 3.67 -3.61 6.62
N PHE A 148 2.45 -4.12 6.50
CA PHE A 148 1.59 -3.93 5.33
C PHE A 148 0.42 -3.03 5.68
N ILE A 149 0.24 -1.99 4.86
CA ILE A 149 -0.67 -0.89 5.11
C ILE A 149 -1.49 -0.64 3.84
N ASP A 150 -2.80 -0.81 3.96
CA ASP A 150 -3.75 -0.44 2.92
C ASP A 150 -4.52 0.80 3.37
N LEU A 151 -4.08 1.97 2.91
CA LEU A 151 -4.72 3.24 3.25
C LEU A 151 -6.16 3.34 2.73
N LEU A 152 -6.52 2.58 1.68
CA LEU A 152 -7.86 2.64 1.10
C LEU A 152 -8.92 2.17 2.10
N ASN A 153 -8.58 1.21 2.97
CA ASN A 153 -9.45 0.74 4.04
C ASN A 153 -9.84 1.84 5.04
N TYR A 154 -9.01 2.88 5.18
CA TYR A 154 -9.28 4.01 6.07
C TYR A 154 -10.25 5.04 5.47
N LEU A 155 -10.55 4.97 4.16
CA LEU A 155 -11.49 5.87 3.50
C LEU A 155 -12.94 5.37 3.52
N TYR A 156 -13.17 4.06 3.40
CA TYR A 156 -14.52 3.46 3.38
C TYR A 156 -15.13 3.29 4.78
N GLY A 157 -14.72 4.16 5.70
CA GLY A 157 -14.83 3.96 7.13
C GLY A 157 -16.22 4.06 7.75
N SER A 158 -17.28 4.29 6.97
CA SER A 158 -18.65 4.13 7.47
C SER A 158 -19.01 2.67 7.76
N LYS A 159 -18.25 1.69 7.23
CA LYS A 159 -18.24 0.29 7.70
C LYS A 159 -17.10 -0.05 8.66
N ALA A 160 -16.15 0.87 8.88
CA ALA A 160 -14.90 0.68 9.66
C ALA A 160 -15.00 1.12 11.13
N MET A 161 -16.18 1.02 11.75
CA MET A 161 -16.24 1.00 13.22
C MET A 161 -15.71 -0.34 13.79
N GLU A 162 -15.40 -1.32 12.93
CA GLU A 162 -14.68 -2.51 13.33
C GLU A 162 -13.17 -2.23 13.42
N HIS A 163 -12.65 -2.29 14.65
CA HIS A 163 -11.24 -2.09 15.01
C HIS A 163 -10.25 -2.94 14.18
N SER A 164 -10.71 -4.05 13.57
CA SER A 164 -9.96 -4.93 12.67
C SER A 164 -9.62 -4.30 11.32
N SER A 165 -10.46 -3.38 10.82
CA SER A 165 -10.31 -2.74 9.50
C SER A 165 -9.28 -1.60 9.48
N THR A 166 -8.84 -1.14 10.65
CA THR A 166 -7.82 -0.11 10.86
C THR A 166 -6.51 -0.67 11.42
N MET A 167 -6.36 -2.00 11.49
CA MET A 167 -5.11 -2.64 11.87
C MET A 167 -4.18 -2.71 10.65
N ILE A 168 -2.87 -2.76 10.91
CA ILE A 168 -1.86 -3.10 9.90
C ILE A 168 -1.33 -4.50 10.19
N TYR A 169 -0.65 -5.10 9.23
CA TYR A 169 -0.09 -6.44 9.40
C TYR A 169 1.41 -6.36 9.56
N GLU A 170 1.96 -6.98 10.59
CA GLU A 170 3.39 -7.27 10.70
C GLU A 170 3.65 -8.68 10.17
N ALA A 171 4.68 -8.85 9.33
CA ALA A 171 5.17 -10.15 8.90
C ALA A 171 6.69 -10.27 9.01
N THR A 172 7.15 -11.50 9.16
CA THR A 172 8.59 -11.84 9.20
C THR A 172 9.26 -11.73 7.82
N SER A 173 8.49 -11.83 6.73
CA SER A 173 8.96 -11.64 5.35
C SER A 173 7.82 -11.23 4.42
N LEU A 174 8.14 -10.80 3.20
CA LEU A 174 7.15 -10.47 2.17
C LEU A 174 6.34 -11.71 1.76
N GLU A 175 6.99 -12.86 1.67
CA GLU A 175 6.43 -14.16 1.27
C GLU A 175 5.46 -14.70 2.33
N ALA A 176 5.78 -14.53 3.61
CA ALA A 176 4.88 -14.92 4.71
C ALA A 176 3.55 -14.16 4.63
N TYR A 177 3.61 -12.85 4.35
CA TYR A 177 2.40 -12.06 4.13
C TYR A 177 1.67 -12.44 2.84
N ALA A 178 2.40 -12.63 1.73
CA ALA A 178 1.81 -13.03 0.46
C ALA A 178 1.02 -14.35 0.59
N THR A 179 1.59 -15.34 1.27
CA THR A 179 0.94 -16.62 1.58
C THR A 179 -0.33 -16.42 2.39
N TYR A 180 -0.26 -15.63 3.46
CA TYR A 180 -1.42 -15.31 4.29
C TYR A 180 -2.52 -14.60 3.49
N TYR A 181 -2.15 -13.57 2.72
CA TYR A 181 -3.07 -12.75 1.95
C TYR A 181 -3.78 -13.58 0.86
N GLN A 182 -3.05 -14.48 0.20
CA GLN A 182 -3.64 -15.41 -0.78
C GLN A 182 -4.68 -16.32 -0.14
N GLN A 183 -4.38 -16.91 1.03
CA GLN A 183 -5.28 -17.81 1.75
C GLN A 183 -6.52 -17.09 2.30
N ARG A 184 -6.36 -15.84 2.73
CA ARG A 184 -7.43 -15.04 3.35
C ARG A 184 -8.33 -14.37 2.33
N SER A 185 -7.80 -14.03 1.15
CA SER A 185 -8.53 -13.29 0.11
C SER A 185 -9.59 -14.15 -0.57
N GLU A 186 -10.84 -13.70 -0.49
CA GLU A 186 -11.96 -14.32 -1.22
C GLU A 186 -11.78 -14.22 -2.74
N LYS A 187 -11.00 -13.24 -3.20
CA LYS A 187 -10.79 -12.96 -4.62
C LYS A 187 -9.78 -13.90 -5.31
N LYS A 188 -9.28 -14.94 -4.63
CA LYS A 188 -8.33 -15.93 -5.19
C LYS A 188 -7.17 -15.27 -5.94
N ILE A 189 -6.40 -14.43 -5.24
CA ILE A 189 -5.26 -13.71 -5.81
C ILE A 189 -4.33 -14.67 -6.57
N LYS A 190 -3.94 -14.25 -7.78
CA LYS A 190 -3.21 -15.08 -8.75
C LYS A 190 -1.78 -14.59 -9.00
N LEU A 191 -1.56 -13.29 -8.83
CA LEU A 191 -0.26 -12.65 -8.97
C LEU A 191 -0.08 -11.68 -7.81
N MET A 192 1.09 -11.72 -7.18
CA MET A 192 1.52 -10.72 -6.21
C MET A 192 2.98 -10.41 -6.41
N VAL A 193 3.29 -9.12 -6.50
CA VAL A 193 4.65 -8.62 -6.60
C VAL A 193 4.86 -7.52 -5.57
N SER A 194 6.11 -7.32 -5.17
CA SER A 194 6.54 -6.17 -4.39
C SER A 194 7.64 -5.40 -5.10
N TYR A 195 7.73 -4.11 -4.88
CA TYR A 195 8.76 -3.27 -5.50
C TYR A 195 8.96 -1.96 -4.75
N GLN A 196 10.08 -1.29 -5.01
CA GLN A 196 10.33 0.08 -4.58
C GLN A 196 10.38 0.98 -5.82
N SER A 197 9.67 2.10 -5.76
CA SER A 197 9.58 3.10 -6.82
C SER A 197 9.18 4.44 -6.20
N ASP A 198 9.18 5.52 -6.97
CA ASP A 198 8.73 6.85 -6.54
C ASP A 198 7.21 6.98 -6.54
N HIS A 199 6.55 6.14 -7.34
CA HIS A 199 5.10 6.03 -7.47
C HIS A 199 4.75 4.62 -7.94
N VAL A 200 3.47 4.28 -7.87
CA VAL A 200 2.95 3.02 -8.40
C VAL A 200 3.39 2.86 -9.86
N LEU A 201 4.05 1.74 -10.15
CA LEU A 201 4.48 1.44 -11.52
C LEU A 201 3.25 1.31 -12.44
N PRO A 202 3.34 1.74 -13.70
CA PRO A 202 2.27 1.46 -14.63
C PRO A 202 2.13 -0.05 -14.82
N MET A 203 0.89 -0.51 -14.86
CA MET A 203 0.58 -1.92 -15.05
C MET A 203 -0.14 -2.09 -16.38
N GLY A 204 0.48 -2.84 -17.27
CA GLY A 204 -0.08 -3.18 -18.56
C GLY A 204 -1.02 -4.37 -18.45
N ARG A 205 -2.13 -4.32 -19.17
CA ARG A 205 -3.06 -5.44 -19.35
C ARG A 205 -3.31 -5.64 -20.83
N LYS A 206 -3.29 -6.89 -21.26
CA LYS A 206 -3.77 -7.25 -22.59
C LYS A 206 -5.22 -7.70 -22.47
N LYS A 207 -6.07 -7.26 -23.41
CA LYS A 207 -7.50 -7.61 -23.41
C LYS A 207 -7.65 -9.14 -23.43
N ASN A 208 -8.47 -9.66 -22.51
CA ASN A 208 -8.74 -11.10 -22.34
C ASN A 208 -7.55 -11.96 -21.89
N GLU A 209 -6.45 -11.35 -21.42
CA GLU A 209 -5.38 -12.08 -20.74
C GLU A 209 -5.37 -11.70 -19.26
N PRO A 210 -5.24 -12.67 -18.35
CA PRO A 210 -5.12 -12.39 -16.92
C PRO A 210 -3.70 -11.93 -16.51
N ILE A 211 -2.85 -11.59 -17.49
CA ILE A 211 -1.43 -11.25 -17.31
C ILE A 211 -1.27 -9.76 -16.96
N MET A 212 -0.41 -9.48 -15.97
CA MET A 212 0.09 -8.12 -15.73
C MET A 212 1.47 -7.93 -16.36
N TYR A 213 1.60 -6.84 -17.11
CA TYR A 213 2.86 -6.39 -17.69
C TYR A 213 3.43 -5.25 -16.85
N PHE A 214 4.73 -5.31 -16.60
CA PHE A 214 5.51 -4.25 -15.97
C PHE A 214 6.50 -3.65 -16.99
N PRO A 215 6.94 -2.39 -16.82
CA PRO A 215 7.98 -1.83 -17.66
C PRO A 215 9.29 -2.64 -17.54
N VAL A 216 9.99 -2.90 -18.65
CA VAL A 216 11.24 -3.73 -18.69
C VAL A 216 12.30 -3.30 -17.67
N LYS A 217 12.38 -2.02 -17.35
CA LYS A 217 13.39 -1.48 -16.43
C LYS A 217 12.99 -1.59 -14.95
N SER A 218 11.83 -2.16 -14.65
CA SER A 218 11.31 -2.25 -13.29
C SER A 218 12.00 -3.37 -12.51
N SER A 219 12.52 -3.06 -11.32
CA SER A 219 12.97 -4.07 -10.37
C SER A 219 11.78 -4.47 -9.48
N ILE A 220 11.26 -5.67 -9.71
CA ILE A 220 10.16 -6.25 -8.92
C ILE A 220 10.60 -7.56 -8.27
N ASN A 221 10.07 -7.84 -7.08
CA ASN A 221 10.18 -9.11 -6.40
C ASN A 221 8.86 -9.86 -6.54
N ILE A 222 8.90 -11.04 -7.15
CA ILE A 222 7.73 -11.89 -7.38
C ILE A 222 7.44 -12.66 -6.08
N LEU A 223 6.25 -12.45 -5.51
CA LEU A 223 5.82 -13.10 -4.26
C LEU A 223 4.87 -14.27 -4.49
N LEU A 224 4.11 -14.22 -5.59
CA LEU A 224 3.15 -15.24 -6.00
C LEU A 224 2.93 -15.17 -7.50
N GLU A 225 2.90 -16.32 -8.17
CA GLU A 225 2.40 -16.50 -9.54
C GLU A 225 1.50 -17.74 -9.59
N THR A 226 0.66 -17.82 -10.62
CA THR A 226 -0.15 -19.01 -10.90
C THR A 226 0.08 -19.44 -12.35
N PRO A 227 1.24 -20.07 -12.67
CA PRO A 227 1.62 -20.40 -14.03
C PRO A 227 0.62 -21.33 -14.74
N GLU A 228 -0.05 -22.21 -13.99
CA GLU A 228 -1.05 -23.14 -14.52
C GLU A 228 -2.28 -22.41 -15.09
N GLY A 229 -2.57 -21.21 -14.56
CA GLY A 229 -3.61 -20.32 -15.07
C GLY A 229 -3.12 -19.30 -16.10
N GLY A 230 -1.83 -19.36 -16.49
CA GLY A 230 -1.20 -18.39 -17.37
C GLY A 230 -0.95 -17.03 -16.72
N ILE A 231 -1.04 -16.93 -15.39
CA ILE A 231 -0.92 -15.66 -14.65
C ILE A 231 0.49 -15.56 -14.05
N VAL A 232 1.36 -14.88 -14.79
CA VAL A 232 2.75 -14.61 -14.42
C VAL A 232 3.07 -13.14 -14.67
N ALA A 233 4.03 -12.59 -13.93
CA ALA A 233 4.57 -11.27 -14.21
C ALA A 233 5.30 -11.29 -15.55
N ARG A 234 4.98 -10.34 -16.43
CA ARG A 234 5.71 -10.14 -17.69
C ARG A 234 6.26 -8.73 -17.77
N PHE A 235 7.25 -8.56 -18.65
CA PHE A 235 7.89 -7.28 -18.89
C PHE A 235 7.65 -6.85 -20.33
N HIS A 236 7.33 -5.57 -20.55
CA HIS A 236 7.12 -5.02 -21.88
C HIS A 236 7.70 -3.61 -21.99
N ASP A 237 8.24 -3.28 -23.16
CA ASP A 237 8.80 -1.95 -23.41
C ASP A 237 7.65 -0.95 -23.52
N GLU A 238 7.64 0.01 -22.61
CA GLU A 238 6.63 1.07 -22.55
C GLU A 238 7.08 2.19 -23.48
N LYS A 239 6.31 2.44 -24.55
CA LYS A 239 6.63 3.52 -25.50
C LYS A 239 6.17 4.84 -24.88
N THR A 240 6.96 5.41 -23.98
CA THR A 240 6.62 6.65 -23.26
C THR A 240 6.71 7.89 -24.15
N GLU A 241 5.73 8.10 -25.04
CA GLU A 241 5.40 9.44 -25.53
C GLU A 241 4.13 9.89 -24.80
N ARG A 242 4.30 10.65 -23.71
CA ARG A 242 3.16 11.33 -23.05
C ARG A 242 2.65 12.43 -23.97
N PHE A 243 1.75 12.10 -24.88
CA PHE A 243 0.97 13.13 -25.55
C PHE A 243 0.02 13.72 -24.51
N PHE A 244 0.37 14.91 -24.01
CA PHE A 244 -0.59 15.76 -23.32
C PHE A 244 -1.71 16.06 -24.33
N VAL A 245 -2.81 15.33 -24.24
CA VAL A 245 -4.06 15.73 -24.90
C VAL A 245 -4.47 17.03 -24.21
N LYS A 246 -4.18 18.17 -24.85
CA LYS A 246 -4.85 19.43 -24.52
C LYS A 246 -6.34 19.12 -24.58
N LYS A 247 -7.03 19.26 -23.44
CA LYS A 247 -8.49 19.27 -23.42
C LYS A 247 -8.96 20.34 -24.40
N GLY A 248 -9.69 19.90 -25.43
CA GLY A 248 -10.65 20.75 -26.12
C GLY A 248 -11.89 20.93 -25.27
#